data_AF-A0A932L7M4-F1
#
_entry.id   AF-A0A932L7M4-F1
#
_cell.length_a   1.000
_cell.length_b   1.000
_cell.length_c   1.000
_cell.angle_alpha   90.00
_cell.angle_beta   90.00
_cell.angle_gamma   90.00
#
_symmetry.space_group_name_H-M   'P 1'
#
loop_
_entity.id
_entity.type
_entity.pdbx_description
1 polymer ?
#
loop_
_entity_poly.entity_id
_entity_poly.type
_entity_poly.pdbx_seq_one_letter_code
_entity_poly.pdbx_strand_id
1 'polypeptide(L)'
;MPVDHREIAFEDAIEHHLLSAGGYERGEPQNFERERAIDPSLFLSFVQETQPETWQALVRLHGADTADVVLDDLCKALDGPHGALAVIRHGFKCFGKRFHVAFFAPAHRMNPDTQRLYQANKLMVARQVHYSERHPQRSIDVMLSLNGIPVATAELKNPLTGQTVEHAKQQYKT
;
A
#
# COMPACT_ATOMS: atom_id res chain seq x y z
N MET A 1 -14.13 30.92 -13.02
CA MET A 1 -13.77 30.05 -11.89
C MET A 1 -12.54 30.66 -11.23
N PRO A 2 -12.57 31.02 -9.94
CA PRO A 2 -11.33 31.39 -9.26
C PRO A 2 -10.40 30.17 -9.27
N VAL A 3 -9.13 30.39 -9.63
CA VAL A 3 -8.13 29.32 -9.57
C VAL A 3 -7.88 29.05 -8.09
N ASP A 4 -8.26 27.86 -7.63
CA ASP A 4 -7.95 27.45 -6.26
C ASP A 4 -6.45 27.15 -6.19
N HIS A 5 -5.70 28.07 -5.59
CA HIS A 5 -4.25 27.96 -5.42
C HIS A 5 -3.88 27.10 -4.19
N ARG A 6 -4.77 26.25 -3.68
CA ARG A 6 -4.45 25.33 -2.58
C ARG A 6 -3.95 23.99 -3.14
N GLU A 7 -3.14 23.29 -2.34
CA GLU A 7 -2.58 21.97 -2.66
C GLU A 7 -3.66 20.96 -3.09
N ILE A 8 -4.89 21.11 -2.55
CA ILE A 8 -6.09 20.32 -2.85
C ILE A 8 -6.37 20.20 -4.36
N ALA A 9 -6.31 21.29 -5.13
CA ALA A 9 -6.61 21.23 -6.57
C ALA A 9 -5.56 20.41 -7.34
N PHE A 10 -4.32 20.39 -6.84
CA PHE A 10 -3.26 19.59 -7.44
C PHE A 10 -3.38 18.12 -7.04
N GLU A 11 -3.71 17.84 -5.78
CA GLU A 11 -4.04 16.49 -5.33
C GLU A 11 -5.21 15.91 -6.14
N ASP A 12 -6.30 16.68 -6.35
CA ASP A 12 -7.46 16.29 -7.15
C ASP A 12 -7.05 15.89 -8.58
N ALA A 13 -6.18 16.70 -9.21
CA ALA A 13 -5.71 16.45 -10.55
C ALA A 13 -4.86 15.17 -10.65
N ILE A 14 -3.97 14.93 -9.68
CA ILE A 14 -3.15 13.72 -9.61
C ILE A 14 -4.03 12.49 -9.42
N GLU A 15 -4.94 12.52 -8.45
CA GLU A 15 -5.85 11.42 -8.16
C GLU A 15 -6.71 11.11 -9.39
N HIS A 16 -7.33 12.13 -9.99
CA HIS A 16 -8.15 11.96 -11.19
C HIS A 16 -7.39 11.29 -12.33
N HIS A 17 -6.14 11.69 -12.58
CA HIS A 17 -5.31 11.08 -13.62
C HIS A 17 -4.99 9.60 -13.30
N LEU A 18 -4.60 9.30 -12.06
CA LEU A 18 -4.27 7.94 -11.63
C LEU A 18 -5.47 6.99 -11.75
N LEU A 19 -6.67 7.46 -11.38
CA LEU A 19 -7.91 6.69 -11.47
C LEU A 19 -8.40 6.49 -12.91
N SER A 20 -8.23 7.50 -13.77
CA SER A 20 -8.78 7.47 -15.13
C SER A 20 -7.85 6.83 -16.16
N ALA A 21 -6.53 6.94 -15.97
CA ALA A 21 -5.53 6.55 -16.96
C ALA A 21 -4.32 5.81 -16.37
N GLY A 22 -4.05 5.97 -15.08
CA GLY A 22 -2.91 5.34 -14.40
C GLY A 22 -3.11 3.88 -13.99
N GLY A 23 -4.35 3.38 -14.05
CA GLY A 23 -4.69 2.02 -13.62
C GLY A 23 -4.73 1.83 -12.10
N TYR A 24 -4.89 2.92 -11.35
CA TYR A 24 -5.06 2.87 -9.90
C TYR A 24 -6.55 2.86 -9.54
N GLU A 25 -6.86 2.30 -8.39
CA GLU A 25 -8.15 2.40 -7.74
C GLU A 25 -8.08 3.39 -6.58
N ARG A 26 -9.23 3.92 -6.15
CA ARG A 26 -9.30 4.84 -5.01
C ARG A 26 -9.17 4.04 -3.73
N GLY A 27 -8.15 4.36 -2.94
CA GLY A 27 -7.97 3.83 -1.59
C GLY A 27 -8.73 4.66 -0.56
N GLU A 28 -9.22 3.99 0.48
CA GLU A 28 -9.90 4.65 1.61
C GLU A 28 -8.87 4.92 2.72
N PRO A 29 -8.56 6.19 3.05
CA PRO A 29 -7.54 6.52 4.05
C PRO A 29 -7.83 5.95 5.44
N GLN A 30 -9.10 5.66 5.76
CA GLN A 30 -9.52 5.11 7.04
C GLN A 30 -9.16 3.63 7.21
N ASN A 31 -8.92 2.91 6.12
CA ASN A 31 -8.47 1.52 6.16
C ASN A 31 -6.98 1.41 6.49
N PHE A 32 -6.25 2.52 6.47
CA PHE A 32 -4.84 2.55 6.84
C PHE A 32 -4.68 2.40 8.35
N GLU A 33 -4.12 1.27 8.76
CA GLU A 33 -3.79 1.00 10.15
C GLU A 33 -2.43 1.63 10.48
N ARG A 34 -2.44 2.68 11.30
CA ARG A 34 -1.26 3.47 11.65
C ARG A 34 -0.18 2.69 12.38
N GLU A 35 -0.57 1.70 13.19
CA GLU A 35 0.37 0.87 13.94
C GLU A 35 1.22 0.00 13.01
N ARG A 36 0.58 -0.66 12.04
CA ARG A 36 1.26 -1.52 11.04
C ARG A 36 1.74 -0.77 9.80
N ALA A 37 1.30 0.47 9.62
CA ALA A 37 1.55 1.31 8.45
C ALA A 37 1.16 0.66 7.11
N ILE A 38 0.04 -0.06 7.07
CA ILE A 38 -0.52 -0.73 5.88
C ILE A 38 -2.05 -0.62 5.88
N ASP A 39 -2.70 -1.03 4.78
CA ASP A 39 -4.12 -1.39 4.76
C ASP A 39 -4.27 -2.92 4.94
N PRO A 40 -4.61 -3.40 6.16
CA PRO A 40 -4.70 -4.83 6.44
C PRO A 40 -5.84 -5.49 5.68
N SER A 41 -6.95 -4.77 5.48
CA SER A 41 -8.15 -5.31 4.84
C SER A 41 -7.87 -5.67 3.38
N LEU A 42 -7.19 -4.77 2.67
CA LEU A 42 -6.82 -4.96 1.27
C LEU A 42 -5.77 -6.07 1.13
N PHE A 43 -4.77 -6.10 2.01
CA PHE A 43 -3.73 -7.12 1.98
C PHE A 43 -4.30 -8.52 2.25
N LEU A 44 -5.13 -8.68 3.29
CA LEU A 44 -5.74 -9.96 3.63
C LEU A 44 -6.68 -10.44 2.53
N SER A 45 -7.48 -9.55 1.95
CA SER A 45 -8.35 -9.88 0.81
C SER A 45 -7.52 -10.38 -0.37
N PHE A 46 -6.40 -9.73 -0.71
CA PHE A 46 -5.52 -10.16 -1.78
C PHE A 46 -4.91 -11.54 -1.50
N VAL A 47 -4.46 -11.79 -0.27
CA VAL A 47 -3.91 -13.10 0.12
C VAL A 47 -4.96 -14.20 0.02
N GLN A 48 -6.18 -13.96 0.49
CA GLN A 48 -7.27 -14.94 0.44
C GLN A 48 -7.69 -15.26 -1.00
N GLU A 49 -7.71 -14.26 -1.88
CA GLU A 49 -8.05 -14.42 -3.29
C GLU A 49 -6.96 -15.18 -4.08
N THR A 50 -5.69 -14.86 -3.81
CA THR A 50 -4.57 -15.34 -4.62
C THR A 50 -3.93 -16.62 -4.08
N GLN A 51 -3.99 -16.84 -2.78
CA GLN A 51 -3.26 -17.90 -2.07
C GLN A 51 -4.17 -18.67 -1.08
N PRO A 52 -5.37 -19.12 -1.50
CA PRO A 52 -6.37 -19.70 -0.59
C PRO A 52 -5.88 -20.97 0.11
N GLU A 53 -5.09 -21.81 -0.57
CA GLU A 53 -4.56 -23.05 0.04
C GLU A 53 -3.58 -22.75 1.19
N THR A 54 -2.69 -21.78 0.99
CA THR A 54 -1.73 -21.32 2.01
C THR A 54 -2.46 -20.68 3.17
N TRP A 55 -3.45 -19.83 2.90
CA TRP A 55 -4.31 -19.21 3.91
C TRP A 55 -5.03 -20.28 4.75
N GLN A 56 -5.70 -21.24 4.11
CA GLN A 56 -6.44 -22.30 4.81
C GLN A 56 -5.52 -23.26 5.60
N ALA A 57 -4.26 -23.40 5.20
CA ALA A 57 -3.28 -24.12 6.00
C ALA A 57 -3.01 -23.41 7.34
N LEU A 58 -2.91 -22.07 7.35
CA LEU A 58 -2.73 -21.31 8.59
C LEU A 58 -4.02 -21.20 9.41
N VAL A 59 -5.19 -21.10 8.77
CA VAL A 59 -6.48 -21.14 9.48
C VAL A 59 -6.63 -22.42 10.31
N ARG A 60 -6.15 -23.56 9.80
CA ARG A 60 -6.14 -24.82 10.55
C ARG A 60 -5.22 -24.82 11.76
N LEU A 61 -4.20 -23.96 11.79
CA LEU A 61 -3.22 -23.87 12.88
C LEU A 61 -3.60 -22.80 13.91
N HIS A 62 -4.10 -21.65 13.44
CA HIS A 62 -4.30 -20.43 14.25
C HIS A 62 -5.77 -20.02 14.39
N GLY A 63 -6.70 -20.61 13.64
CA GLY A 63 -8.12 -20.30 13.74
C GLY A 63 -8.40 -18.81 13.52
N ALA A 64 -9.06 -18.18 14.49
CA ALA A 64 -9.42 -16.76 14.45
C ALA A 64 -8.21 -15.81 14.38
N ASP A 65 -7.07 -16.22 14.94
CA ASP A 65 -5.87 -15.38 15.05
C ASP A 65 -5.02 -15.36 13.76
N THR A 66 -5.46 -16.08 12.72
CA THR A 66 -4.69 -16.24 11.47
C THR A 66 -4.37 -14.90 10.80
N ALA A 67 -5.31 -13.96 10.82
CA ALA A 67 -5.11 -12.64 10.23
C ALA A 67 -3.97 -11.89 10.92
N ASP A 68 -4.02 -11.78 12.25
CA ASP A 68 -3.00 -11.08 13.03
C ASP A 68 -1.63 -11.74 12.88
N VAL A 69 -1.57 -13.07 12.90
CA VAL A 69 -0.33 -13.83 12.70
C VAL A 69 0.32 -13.52 11.35
N VAL A 70 -0.47 -13.48 10.27
CA VAL A 70 0.02 -13.18 8.92
C VAL A 70 0.48 -11.73 8.82
N LEU A 71 -0.27 -10.79 9.40
CA LEU A 71 0.07 -9.37 9.40
C LEU A 71 1.33 -9.08 10.22
N ASP A 72 1.49 -9.72 11.39
CA ASP A 72 2.67 -9.59 12.24
C ASP A 72 3.94 -10.04 11.50
N ASP A 73 3.88 -11.20 10.84
CA ASP A 73 5.03 -11.71 10.09
C ASP A 73 5.30 -10.91 8.81
N LEU A 74 4.27 -10.31 8.19
CA LEU A 74 4.45 -9.33 7.12
C LEU A 74 5.21 -8.10 7.63
N CYS A 75 4.73 -7.46 8.70
CA CYS A 75 5.35 -6.26 9.27
C CYS A 75 6.81 -6.53 9.69
N LYS A 76 7.08 -7.64 10.39
CA LYS A 76 8.45 -8.06 10.71
C LYS A 76 9.33 -8.21 9.47
N ALA A 77 8.79 -8.72 8.37
CA ALA A 77 9.54 -8.88 7.13
C ALA A 77 9.80 -7.52 6.44
N LEU A 78 8.83 -6.59 6.49
CA LEU A 78 8.96 -5.24 5.94
C LEU A 78 9.99 -4.41 6.72
N ASP A 79 9.98 -4.50 8.05
CA ASP A 79 10.92 -3.84 8.96
C ASP A 79 12.29 -4.52 9.01
N GLY A 80 12.39 -5.72 8.44
CA GLY A 80 13.61 -6.51 8.39
C GLY A 80 14.71 -5.89 7.52
N PRO A 81 15.94 -6.42 7.58
CA PRO A 81 17.12 -5.86 6.93
C PRO A 81 17.06 -5.84 5.40
N HIS A 82 16.16 -6.63 4.80
CA HIS A 82 15.97 -6.66 3.35
C HIS A 82 14.91 -5.67 2.86
N GLY A 83 14.08 -5.15 3.77
CA GLY A 83 13.09 -4.11 3.52
C GLY A 83 11.95 -4.48 2.57
N ALA A 84 11.08 -3.50 2.33
CA ALA A 84 9.89 -3.64 1.50
C ALA A 84 10.16 -4.16 0.07
N LEU A 85 11.25 -3.73 -0.57
CA LEU A 85 11.57 -4.16 -1.93
C LEU A 85 11.79 -5.68 -2.04
N ALA A 86 12.46 -6.28 -1.05
CA ALA A 86 12.69 -7.73 -1.04
C ALA A 86 11.39 -8.49 -0.77
N VAL A 87 10.54 -7.99 0.14
CA VAL A 87 9.22 -8.56 0.43
C VAL A 87 8.32 -8.49 -0.81
N ILE A 88 8.31 -7.37 -1.53
CA ILE A 88 7.54 -7.21 -2.77
C ILE A 88 8.00 -8.20 -3.85
N ARG A 89 9.31 -8.41 -4.00
CA ARG A 89 9.87 -9.33 -5.02
C ARG A 89 9.72 -10.81 -4.68
N HIS A 90 9.84 -11.16 -3.40
CA HIS A 90 10.03 -12.56 -3.00
C HIS A 90 9.00 -13.05 -1.98
N GLY A 91 8.13 -12.17 -1.49
CA GLY A 91 7.23 -12.47 -0.40
C GLY A 91 7.95 -12.56 0.95
N PHE A 92 7.22 -13.05 1.95
CA PHE A 92 7.72 -13.31 3.30
C PHE A 92 7.34 -14.73 3.74
N LYS A 93 7.91 -15.18 4.86
CA LYS A 93 7.58 -16.47 5.46
C LYS A 93 6.72 -16.28 6.69
N CYS A 94 5.70 -17.12 6.82
CA CYS A 94 4.85 -17.21 8.00
C CYS A 94 4.64 -18.70 8.29
N PHE A 95 5.05 -19.18 9.47
CA PHE A 95 4.96 -20.59 9.88
C PHE A 95 5.41 -21.61 8.82
N GLY A 96 6.57 -21.36 8.20
CA GLY A 96 7.16 -22.24 7.19
C GLY A 96 6.50 -22.20 5.81
N LYS A 97 5.42 -21.43 5.65
CA LYS A 97 4.79 -21.13 4.36
C LYS A 97 5.29 -19.80 3.82
N ARG A 98 5.36 -19.67 2.48
CA ARG A 98 5.71 -18.42 1.81
C ARG A 98 4.44 -17.75 1.32
N PHE A 99 4.28 -16.47 1.65
CA PHE A 99 3.24 -15.60 1.13
C PHE A 99 3.85 -14.59 0.18
N HIS A 100 3.30 -14.50 -1.02
CA HIS A 100 3.59 -13.44 -1.98
C HIS A 100 2.69 -12.25 -1.71
N VAL A 101 3.26 -11.04 -1.73
CA VAL A 101 2.50 -9.79 -1.55
C VAL A 101 2.15 -9.13 -2.88
N ALA A 102 2.73 -9.62 -3.97
CA ALA A 102 2.47 -9.20 -5.34
C ALA A 102 2.85 -10.32 -6.32
N PHE A 103 2.22 -10.32 -7.48
CA PHE A 103 2.61 -11.17 -8.62
C PHE A 103 3.13 -10.30 -9.76
N PHE A 104 4.04 -10.80 -10.59
CA PHE A 104 4.62 -10.02 -11.69
C PHE A 104 4.14 -10.57 -13.03
N ALA A 105 4.13 -9.69 -14.03
CA ALA A 105 3.73 -10.08 -15.39
C ALA A 105 4.58 -11.26 -15.87
N PRO A 106 3.95 -12.31 -16.43
CA PRO A 106 4.70 -13.46 -16.92
C PRO A 106 5.55 -13.06 -18.13
N ALA A 107 6.74 -13.64 -18.25
CA ALA A 107 7.63 -13.40 -19.41
C ALA A 107 6.96 -13.76 -20.75
N HIS A 108 6.07 -14.75 -20.73
CA HIS A 108 5.27 -15.17 -21.89
C HIS A 108 3.81 -15.36 -21.47
N ARG A 109 2.86 -14.94 -22.33
CA ARG A 109 1.40 -15.00 -22.07
C ARG A 109 0.80 -16.42 -22.07
N MET A 110 1.61 -17.46 -21.93
CA MET A 110 1.18 -18.86 -22.06
C MET A 110 0.69 -19.49 -20.76
N ASN A 111 0.83 -18.83 -19.61
CA ASN A 111 0.33 -19.33 -18.33
C ASN A 111 -0.86 -18.46 -17.85
N PRO A 112 -2.11 -18.92 -18.09
CA PRO A 112 -3.31 -18.18 -17.69
C PRO A 112 -3.38 -17.92 -16.18
N ASP A 113 -2.92 -18.85 -15.35
CA ASP A 113 -2.95 -18.70 -13.90
C ASP A 113 -2.02 -17.60 -13.41
N THR A 114 -0.82 -17.50 -13.99
CA THR A 114 0.13 -16.43 -13.65
C THR A 114 -0.41 -15.07 -14.10
N GLN A 115 -1.09 -15.02 -15.26
CA GLN A 115 -1.73 -13.81 -15.72
C GLN A 115 -2.89 -13.40 -14.80
N ARG A 116 -3.72 -14.35 -14.36
CA ARG A 116 -4.80 -14.10 -13.39
C ARG A 116 -4.26 -13.54 -12.08
N LEU A 117 -3.19 -14.13 -11.54
CA LEU A 117 -2.55 -13.66 -10.32
C LEU A 117 -1.95 -12.27 -10.47
N TYR A 118 -1.33 -11.96 -11.61
CA TYR A 118 -0.83 -10.62 -11.91
C TYR A 118 -1.96 -9.58 -11.99
N GLN A 119 -3.10 -9.96 -12.58
CA GLN A 119 -4.29 -9.09 -12.67
C GLN A 119 -4.99 -8.89 -11.33
N ALA A 120 -4.76 -9.77 -10.34
CA ALA A 120 -5.28 -9.61 -8.99
C ALA A 120 -4.53 -8.57 -8.15
N ASN A 121 -3.38 -8.06 -8.63
CA ASN A 121 -2.72 -6.95 -7.95
C ASN A 121 -3.56 -5.67 -8.05
N LYS A 122 -3.73 -5.00 -6.91
CA LYS A 122 -4.44 -3.74 -6.80
C LYS A 122 -3.46 -2.62 -6.48
N LEU A 123 -3.41 -1.62 -7.36
CA LEU A 123 -2.69 -0.39 -7.14
C LEU A 123 -3.68 0.65 -6.61
N MET A 124 -3.42 1.21 -5.43
CA MET A 124 -4.33 2.19 -4.83
C MET A 124 -3.68 3.56 -4.71
N VAL A 125 -4.46 4.60 -4.94
CA VAL A 125 -4.13 5.98 -4.58
C VAL A 125 -5.05 6.43 -3.44
N ALA A 126 -4.47 6.88 -2.34
CA ALA A 126 -5.20 7.48 -1.22
C ALA A 126 -4.61 8.86 -0.93
N ARG A 127 -5.46 9.79 -0.51
CA ARG A 127 -5.06 11.16 -0.16
C ARG A 127 -5.22 11.41 1.32
N GLN A 128 -4.44 12.34 1.85
CA GLN A 128 -4.53 12.79 3.24
C GLN A 128 -4.50 11.63 4.25
N VAL A 129 -3.54 10.71 4.06
CA VAL A 129 -3.41 9.50 4.89
C VAL A 129 -2.77 9.85 6.22
N HIS A 130 -3.53 9.73 7.31
CA HIS A 130 -3.03 9.98 8.66
C HIS A 130 -2.20 8.82 9.19
N TYR A 131 -0.91 9.04 9.40
CA TYR A 131 0.07 7.98 9.64
C TYR A 131 0.64 7.91 11.07
N SER A 132 0.31 8.87 11.95
CA SER A 132 0.93 8.97 13.26
C SER A 132 -0.08 8.78 14.40
N GLU A 133 0.19 7.80 15.27
CA GLU A 133 -0.50 7.64 16.56
C GLU A 133 -0.21 8.81 17.51
N ARG A 134 1.03 9.31 17.51
CA ARG A 134 1.47 10.40 18.41
C ARG A 134 0.98 11.77 17.95
N HIS A 135 0.85 11.96 16.64
CA HIS A 135 0.42 13.22 16.03
C HIS A 135 -0.72 12.96 15.03
N PRO A 136 -1.96 12.71 15.51
CA PRO A 136 -3.06 12.27 14.65
C PRO A 136 -3.43 13.21 13.51
N GLN A 137 -3.06 14.49 13.60
CA GLN A 137 -3.30 15.50 12.57
C GLN A 137 -2.27 15.47 11.44
N ARG A 138 -1.15 14.74 11.57
CA ARG A 138 -0.18 14.59 10.48
C ARG A 138 -0.76 13.64 9.44
N SER A 139 -0.74 14.10 8.20
CA SER A 139 -1.17 13.34 7.03
C SER A 139 -0.11 13.39 5.93
N ILE A 140 -0.12 12.38 5.08
CA ILE A 140 0.57 12.37 3.80
C ILE A 140 -0.41 12.83 2.72
N ASP A 141 -0.01 13.77 1.87
CA ASP A 141 -0.90 14.33 0.84
C ASP A 141 -1.37 13.26 -0.15
N VAL A 142 -0.45 12.45 -0.69
CA VAL A 142 -0.75 11.34 -1.59
C VAL A 142 0.07 10.10 -1.21
N MET A 143 -0.61 8.96 -1.06
CA MET A 143 -0.01 7.65 -0.85
C MET A 143 -0.37 6.72 -2.00
N LEU A 144 0.63 6.05 -2.56
CA LEU A 144 0.49 4.98 -3.53
C LEU A 144 0.79 3.65 -2.84
N SER A 145 -0.09 2.66 -3.00
CA SER A 145 0.07 1.34 -2.40
C SER A 145 -0.14 0.22 -3.41
N LEU A 146 0.44 -0.94 -3.10
CA LEU A 146 0.27 -2.20 -3.82
C LEU A 146 -0.30 -3.22 -2.84
N ASN A 147 -1.52 -3.70 -3.09
CA ASN A 147 -2.22 -4.68 -2.25
C ASN A 147 -2.24 -4.28 -0.77
N GLY A 148 -2.38 -2.98 -0.49
CA GLY A 148 -2.42 -2.43 0.87
C GLY A 148 -1.05 -2.08 1.47
N ILE A 149 0.05 -2.42 0.83
CA ILE A 149 1.40 -2.05 1.27
C ILE A 149 1.80 -0.72 0.61
N PRO A 150 2.10 0.35 1.37
CA PRO A 150 2.60 1.60 0.80
C PRO A 150 3.91 1.39 0.05
N VAL A 151 3.99 1.90 -1.18
CA VAL A 151 5.20 1.80 -2.04
C VAL A 151 5.82 3.16 -2.35
N ALA A 152 5.02 4.22 -2.35
CA ALA A 152 5.48 5.58 -2.54
C ALA A 152 4.52 6.57 -1.88
N THR A 153 5.06 7.72 -1.48
CA THR A 153 4.30 8.85 -0.97
C THR A 153 4.75 10.11 -1.71
N ALA A 154 3.84 11.07 -1.86
CA ALA A 154 4.16 12.37 -2.42
C ALA A 154 3.61 13.46 -1.49
N GLU A 155 4.49 14.41 -1.18
CA GLU A 155 4.14 15.66 -0.51
C GLU A 155 4.04 16.74 -1.58
N LEU A 156 2.89 17.39 -1.65
CA LEU A 156 2.63 18.45 -2.60
C LEU A 156 2.86 19.77 -1.89
N LYS A 157 3.49 20.72 -2.58
CA LYS A 157 3.76 22.06 -2.06
C LYS A 157 3.45 23.08 -3.12
N ASN A 158 2.81 24.18 -2.73
CA ASN A 158 2.57 25.30 -3.64
C ASN A 158 3.55 26.47 -3.36
N PRO A 159 4.47 26.80 -4.30
CA PRO A 159 5.34 27.97 -4.16
C PRO A 159 4.59 29.30 -3.98
N LEU A 160 3.37 29.41 -4.53
CA LEU A 160 2.55 30.62 -4.40
C LEU A 160 2.04 30.85 -2.97
N THR A 161 2.04 29.82 -2.13
CA THR A 161 1.70 29.91 -0.70
C THR A 161 2.94 30.02 0.19
N GLY A 162 4.14 30.17 -0.39
CA GLY A 162 5.41 30.24 0.34
C GLY A 162 5.95 28.87 0.78
N GLN A 163 5.26 27.78 0.45
CA GLN A 163 5.74 26.42 0.70
C GLN A 163 6.65 25.93 -0.43
N THR A 164 7.64 25.11 -0.09
CA THR A 164 8.72 24.72 -1.01
C THR A 164 9.12 23.27 -0.77
N VAL A 165 9.92 22.71 -1.68
CA VAL A 165 10.46 21.35 -1.54
C VAL A 165 11.25 21.13 -0.24
N GLU A 166 11.89 22.16 0.30
CA GLU A 166 12.62 22.05 1.57
C GLU A 166 11.68 21.80 2.75
N HIS A 167 10.47 22.36 2.72
CA HIS A 167 9.44 22.07 3.71
C HIS A 167 9.00 20.59 3.63
N ALA A 168 8.78 20.07 2.42
CA ALA A 168 8.46 18.65 2.22
C ALA A 168 9.58 17.73 2.72
N LYS A 169 10.85 18.03 2.41
CA LYS A 169 12.00 17.27 2.92
C LYS A 169 12.08 17.29 4.45
N GLN A 170 11.76 18.42 5.07
CA GLN A 170 11.78 18.53 6.53
C GLN A 170 10.67 17.67 7.16
N GLN A 171 9.48 17.66 6.58
CA GLN A 171 8.35 16.83 7.02
C GLN A 171 8.68 15.33 7.01
N TYR A 172 9.41 14.84 6.00
CA TYR A 172 9.86 13.45 5.95
C TYR A 172 10.94 13.08 6.98
N LYS A 173 11.68 14.06 7.51
CA LYS A 173 12.73 13.81 8.52
C LYS A 173 12.19 13.73 9.95
N THR A 174 10.92 14.07 10.17
CA THR A 174 10.29 14.30 11.49
C THR A 174 9.09 13.43 11.74
#